data_AF-A0AA41CDH0-F1
#
_entry.id   AF-A0AA41CDH0-F1
#
_cell.length_a   1.000
_cell.length_b   1.000
_cell.length_c   1.000
_cell.angle_alpha   90.00
_cell.angle_beta   90.00
_cell.angle_gamma   90.00
#
_symmetry.space_group_name_H-M   'P 1'
#
loop_
_entity.id
_entity.type
_entity.pdbx_description
1 polymer ?
#
loop_
_entity_poly.entity_id
_entity_poly.type
_entity_poly.pdbx_seq_one_letter_code
_entity_poly.pdbx_strand_id
1 'polypeptide(L)'
;MPSIITHAAVPLALWCAADRGRIPAWLLAAGVVAAMLPDADVLAFALHIPYADAFGHRGASHSLLFACVLAALAAVWAFFGSGRPWSAVSRQPRLAPTQRGPTLASTVQAAVFVFICAASHPLLDAMTSGGLGVALAWPWSEQRFFAPWRPIRVSPFAPQFFSARGIATLLSELRWVWLPLAGAVVAWKLIQPAPAAPRDLS
;
A
#
# COMPACT_ATOMS: atom_id res chain seq x y z
N MET A 1 -5.60 13.61 -2.56
CA MET A 1 -4.85 12.75 -1.66
C MET A 1 -4.94 13.18 -0.21
N PRO A 2 -5.08 12.20 0.69
CA PRO A 2 -4.44 12.24 2.01
C PRO A 2 -2.95 12.65 1.89
N SER A 3 -2.27 12.81 3.01
CA SER A 3 -0.82 12.96 2.99
C SER A 3 -0.18 11.69 2.42
N ILE A 4 0.95 11.87 1.73
CA ILE A 4 1.73 10.77 1.16
C ILE A 4 2.06 9.71 2.23
N ILE A 5 2.22 10.13 3.49
CA ILE A 5 2.52 9.28 4.65
C ILE A 5 1.35 8.33 4.94
N THR A 6 0.11 8.81 4.82
CA THR A 6 -1.09 8.02 5.15
C THR A 6 -1.32 6.86 4.18
N HIS A 7 -0.78 6.93 2.96
CA HIS A 7 -0.83 5.79 2.04
C HIS A 7 0.02 4.61 2.50
N ALA A 8 1.03 4.83 3.36
CA ALA A 8 1.76 3.75 4.00
C ALA A 8 0.93 3.01 5.08
N ALA A 9 -0.20 3.56 5.53
CA ALA A 9 -0.99 2.98 6.62
C ALA A 9 -1.53 1.58 6.28
N VAL A 10 -2.00 1.38 5.04
CA VAL A 10 -2.54 0.09 4.58
C VAL A 10 -1.47 -1.01 4.50
N PRO A 11 -0.32 -0.83 3.81
CA PRO A 11 0.74 -1.84 3.81
C PRO A 11 1.26 -2.15 5.21
N LEU A 12 1.38 -1.15 6.08
CA LEU A 12 1.80 -1.35 7.47
C LEU A 12 0.76 -2.14 8.28
N ALA A 13 -0.52 -1.84 8.13
CA ALA A 13 -1.59 -2.56 8.82
C ALA A 13 -1.64 -4.03 8.39
N LEU A 14 -1.55 -4.30 7.08
CA LEU A 14 -1.50 -5.66 6.55
C LEU A 14 -0.27 -6.44 7.05
N TRP A 15 0.89 -5.78 7.11
CA TRP A 15 2.12 -6.37 7.63
C TRP A 15 2.02 -6.70 9.12
N CYS A 16 1.48 -5.79 9.94
CA CYS A 16 1.24 -6.02 11.35
C CYS A 16 0.19 -7.11 11.61
N ALA A 17 -0.85 -7.20 10.77
CA ALA A 17 -1.89 -8.23 10.87
C ALA A 17 -1.39 -9.63 10.51
N ALA A 18 -0.44 -9.73 9.56
CA ALA A 18 0.13 -11.00 9.12
C ALA A 18 0.95 -11.71 10.21
N ASP A 19 1.11 -13.03 10.09
CA ASP A 19 2.02 -13.77 10.96
C ASP A 19 3.47 -13.41 10.67
N ARG A 20 4.32 -13.51 11.70
CA ARG A 20 5.74 -13.18 11.60
C ARG A 20 6.39 -14.00 10.48
N GLY A 21 7.01 -13.30 9.52
CA GLY A 21 7.69 -13.91 8.39
C GLY A 21 6.82 -14.20 7.17
N ARG A 22 5.47 -14.05 7.24
CA ARG A 22 4.61 -14.22 6.04
C ARG A 22 4.83 -13.10 5.02
N ILE A 23 5.00 -11.87 5.47
CA ILE A 23 5.30 -10.72 4.61
C ILE A 23 6.72 -10.26 4.94
N PRO A 24 7.73 -10.58 4.09
CA PRO A 24 9.11 -10.16 4.34
C PRO A 24 9.26 -8.64 4.18
N ALA A 25 10.32 -8.08 4.79
CA ALA A 25 10.55 -6.63 4.82
C ALA A 25 10.64 -5.99 3.42
N TRP A 26 11.21 -6.70 2.43
CA TRP A 26 11.28 -6.20 1.06
C TRP A 26 9.88 -6.10 0.42
N LEU A 27 8.98 -7.05 0.72
CA LEU A 27 7.62 -7.05 0.17
C LEU A 27 6.81 -5.93 0.83
N LEU A 28 6.98 -5.71 2.13
CA LEU A 28 6.44 -4.53 2.81
C LEU A 28 6.93 -3.24 2.14
N ALA A 29 8.24 -3.09 1.91
CA ALA A 29 8.80 -1.92 1.25
C ALA A 29 8.22 -1.72 -0.15
N ALA A 30 8.09 -2.80 -0.93
CA ALA A 30 7.44 -2.78 -2.23
C ALA A 30 5.96 -2.33 -2.14
N GLY A 31 5.21 -2.79 -1.13
CA GLY A 31 3.85 -2.36 -0.88
C GLY A 31 3.73 -0.88 -0.48
N VAL A 32 4.62 -0.39 0.38
CA VAL A 32 4.68 1.05 0.75
C VAL A 32 4.98 1.90 -0.48
N VAL A 33 5.97 1.52 -1.27
CA VAL A 33 6.30 2.22 -2.52
C VAL A 33 5.11 2.18 -3.47
N ALA A 34 4.50 1.02 -3.69
CA ALA A 34 3.35 0.87 -4.58
C ALA A 34 2.13 1.69 -4.12
N ALA A 35 1.93 1.83 -2.81
CA ALA A 35 0.89 2.67 -2.25
C ALA A 35 1.19 4.16 -2.41
N MET A 36 2.45 4.61 -2.50
CA MET A 36 2.80 6.03 -2.64
C MET A 36 3.05 6.43 -4.10
N LEU A 37 3.34 5.47 -4.98
CA LEU A 37 3.75 5.70 -6.36
C LEU A 37 2.73 6.45 -7.22
N PRO A 38 1.40 6.27 -7.07
CA PRO A 38 0.44 7.01 -7.88
C PRO A 38 0.58 8.52 -7.79
N ASP A 39 0.93 9.06 -6.61
CA ASP A 39 1.14 10.50 -6.40
C ASP A 39 2.44 11.03 -7.02
N ALA A 40 3.31 10.17 -7.58
CA ALA A 40 4.43 10.64 -8.39
C ALA A 40 3.95 11.37 -9.67
N ASP A 41 2.67 11.27 -10.02
CA ASP A 41 2.01 12.03 -11.08
C ASP A 41 2.06 13.56 -10.87
N VAL A 42 2.36 14.06 -9.67
CA VAL A 42 2.60 15.50 -9.44
C VAL A 42 3.80 16.03 -10.26
N LEU A 43 4.70 15.14 -10.69
CA LEU A 43 5.79 15.49 -11.60
C LEU A 43 5.27 15.86 -13.00
N ALA A 44 4.08 15.41 -13.39
CA ALA A 44 3.43 15.78 -14.65
C ALA A 44 3.20 17.30 -14.74
N PHE A 45 3.04 17.99 -13.61
CA PHE A 45 2.95 19.45 -13.56
C PHE A 45 4.23 20.14 -14.03
N ALA A 46 5.41 19.54 -13.78
CA ALA A 46 6.67 20.07 -14.29
C ALA A 46 6.76 19.97 -15.83
N LEU A 47 5.98 19.06 -16.42
CA LEU A 47 5.82 18.90 -17.86
C LEU A 47 4.65 19.72 -18.42
N HIS A 48 4.05 20.60 -17.62
CA HIS A 48 2.89 21.43 -17.98
C HIS A 48 1.61 20.64 -18.30
N ILE A 49 1.47 19.41 -17.77
CA ILE A 49 0.24 18.63 -17.91
C ILE A 49 -0.81 19.15 -16.91
N PRO A 50 -2.00 19.60 -17.37
CA PRO A 50 -3.10 20.03 -16.52
C PRO A 50 -3.52 18.99 -15.47
N TYR A 51 -3.96 19.46 -14.29
CA TYR A 51 -4.47 18.59 -13.21
C TYR A 51 -5.63 17.70 -13.66
N ALA A 52 -6.51 18.20 -14.53
CA ALA A 52 -7.70 17.48 -14.96
C ALA A 52 -7.46 16.45 -16.07
N ASP A 53 -6.28 16.46 -16.71
CA ASP A 53 -5.97 15.56 -17.81
C ASP A 53 -5.85 14.11 -17.37
N ALA A 54 -5.97 13.19 -18.33
CA ALA A 54 -5.82 11.75 -18.13
C ALA A 54 -4.46 11.39 -17.49
N PHE A 55 -3.39 12.12 -17.83
CA PHE A 55 -2.05 11.96 -17.21
C PHE A 55 -1.76 13.00 -16.12
N GLY A 56 -2.74 13.84 -15.79
CA GLY A 56 -2.68 14.75 -14.66
C GLY A 56 -2.94 14.04 -13.33
N HIS A 57 -2.93 14.81 -12.23
CA HIS A 57 -3.09 14.24 -10.90
C HIS A 57 -4.45 13.53 -10.73
N ARG A 58 -4.43 12.33 -10.12
CA ARG A 58 -5.61 11.45 -9.96
C ARG A 58 -6.17 10.86 -11.26
N GLY A 59 -5.38 10.90 -12.34
CA GLY A 59 -5.69 10.32 -13.63
C GLY A 59 -5.26 8.85 -13.72
N ALA A 60 -4.48 8.50 -14.74
CA ALA A 60 -4.05 7.14 -15.09
C ALA A 60 -3.33 6.41 -13.96
N SER A 61 -2.49 7.10 -13.19
CA SER A 61 -1.79 6.61 -11.99
C SER A 61 -2.75 6.09 -10.91
N HIS A 62 -3.96 6.64 -10.83
CA HIS A 62 -4.98 6.31 -9.82
C HIS A 62 -6.01 5.30 -10.35
N SER A 63 -5.69 4.60 -11.44
CA SER A 63 -6.54 3.57 -12.03
C SER A 63 -6.29 2.17 -11.42
N LEU A 64 -7.29 1.31 -11.50
CA LEU A 64 -7.12 -0.10 -11.14
C LEU A 64 -6.18 -0.82 -12.12
N LEU A 65 -6.10 -0.37 -13.37
CA LEU A 65 -5.14 -0.88 -14.34
C LEU A 65 -3.71 -0.63 -13.88
N PHE A 66 -3.40 0.58 -13.41
CA PHE A 66 -2.07 0.90 -12.88
C PHE A 66 -1.72 0.01 -11.69
N ALA A 67 -2.65 -0.22 -10.76
CA ALA A 67 -2.46 -1.17 -9.67
C ALA A 67 -2.18 -2.60 -10.16
N CYS A 68 -2.89 -3.08 -11.19
CA CYS A 68 -2.63 -4.38 -11.82
C CYS A 68 -1.24 -4.46 -12.46
N VAL A 69 -0.77 -3.38 -13.11
CA VAL A 69 0.58 -3.31 -13.68
C VAL A 69 1.63 -3.45 -12.58
N LEU A 70 1.51 -2.70 -11.48
CA LEU A 70 2.42 -2.83 -10.34
C LEU A 70 2.41 -4.23 -9.72
N ALA A 71 1.23 -4.84 -9.60
CA ALA A 71 1.09 -6.21 -9.11
C ALA A 71 1.78 -7.24 -10.04
N ALA A 72 1.64 -7.07 -11.36
CA ALA A 72 2.31 -7.92 -12.35
C ALA A 72 3.84 -7.76 -12.26
N LEU A 73 4.34 -6.52 -12.15
CA LEU A 73 5.77 -6.26 -11.97
C LEU A 73 6.30 -6.89 -10.66
N ALA A 74 5.54 -6.82 -9.58
CA ALA A 74 5.89 -7.46 -8.31
C ALA A 74 5.91 -9.00 -8.42
N ALA A 75 4.97 -9.59 -9.15
CA ALA A 75 4.98 -11.03 -9.44
C ALA A 75 6.21 -11.43 -10.26
N VAL A 76 6.53 -10.70 -11.33
CA VAL A 76 7.72 -10.94 -12.15
C VAL A 76 8.98 -10.81 -11.29
N TRP A 77 9.08 -9.75 -10.48
CA TRP A 77 10.20 -9.58 -9.55
C TRP A 77 10.30 -10.71 -8.53
N ALA A 78 9.20 -11.14 -7.93
CA ALA A 78 9.20 -12.25 -6.98
C ALA A 78 9.60 -13.57 -7.65
N PHE A 79 9.18 -13.79 -8.90
CA PHE A 79 9.48 -14.99 -9.67
C PHE A 79 10.92 -15.04 -10.20
N PHE A 80 11.54 -13.92 -10.54
CA PHE A 80 12.93 -13.90 -11.05
C PHE A 80 13.97 -13.47 -10.01
N GLY A 81 13.60 -12.60 -9.07
CA GLY A 81 14.49 -12.00 -8.07
C GLY A 81 14.72 -12.83 -6.81
N SER A 82 13.94 -13.88 -6.60
CA SER A 82 14.06 -14.85 -5.49
C SER A 82 15.30 -15.75 -5.56
N GLY A 83 16.13 -15.61 -6.61
CA GLY A 83 17.46 -16.23 -6.71
C GLY A 83 18.56 -15.53 -5.90
N ARG A 84 18.27 -14.46 -5.13
CA ARG A 84 19.28 -13.77 -4.31
C ARG A 84 19.22 -14.20 -2.84
N PRO A 85 20.19 -14.98 -2.33
CA PRO A 85 20.34 -15.17 -0.90
C PRO A 85 20.81 -13.84 -0.30
N TRP A 86 19.92 -13.13 0.40
CA TRP A 86 20.35 -12.06 1.30
C TRP A 86 21.00 -12.68 2.53
N SER A 87 22.26 -13.07 2.38
CA SER A 87 23.13 -13.47 3.49
C SER A 87 23.56 -12.21 4.27
N ALA A 88 22.94 -11.99 5.43
CA ALA A 88 23.49 -11.41 6.67
C ALA A 88 22.27 -11.08 7.56
N VAL A 89 22.03 -11.66 8.73
CA VAL A 89 22.93 -12.04 9.81
C VAL A 89 22.51 -13.38 10.39
N SER A 90 23.46 -14.32 10.44
CA SER A 90 23.37 -15.57 11.16
C SER A 90 23.35 -15.36 12.67
N ARG A 91 22.33 -15.90 13.34
CA ARG A 91 22.48 -16.57 14.65
C ARG A 91 21.48 -17.72 14.77
N GLN A 92 21.72 -18.80 14.04
CA GLN A 92 21.28 -20.14 14.46
C GLN A 92 22.00 -21.20 13.62
N PRO A 93 22.67 -22.19 14.24
CA PRO A 93 23.21 -23.33 13.51
C PRO A 93 22.14 -24.42 13.36
N ARG A 94 22.17 -25.11 12.20
CA ARG A 94 21.53 -26.40 11.88
C ARG A 94 20.00 -26.41 11.71
N LEU A 95 19.57 -26.23 10.47
CA LEU A 95 19.17 -27.29 9.53
C LEU A 95 19.29 -26.69 8.12
N ALA A 96 19.72 -27.47 7.13
CA ALA A 96 20.06 -26.98 5.79
C ALA A 96 18.92 -26.10 5.21
N PRO A 97 19.20 -24.89 4.70
CA PRO A 97 18.18 -24.14 3.99
C PRO A 97 17.94 -24.88 2.68
N THR A 98 16.86 -25.67 2.62
CA THR A 98 16.32 -26.11 1.34
C THR A 98 16.03 -24.84 0.55
N GLN A 99 16.88 -24.53 -0.43
CA GLN A 99 16.67 -23.45 -1.36
C GLN A 99 15.44 -23.78 -2.19
N ARG A 100 14.26 -23.50 -1.64
CA ARG A 100 13.03 -23.52 -2.42
C ARG A 100 13.04 -22.25 -3.25
N GLY A 101 13.18 -22.43 -4.55
CA GLY A 101 12.97 -21.37 -5.51
C GLY A 101 11.58 -20.74 -5.36
N PRO A 102 11.30 -19.67 -6.11
CA PRO A 102 10.00 -19.01 -6.11
C PRO A 102 8.89 -20.03 -6.31
N THR A 103 7.93 -20.03 -5.40
CA THR A 103 6.70 -20.82 -5.57
C THR A 103 5.62 -19.96 -6.23
N LEU A 104 4.70 -20.58 -6.95
CA LEU A 104 3.49 -19.90 -7.43
C LEU A 104 2.79 -19.16 -6.27
N ALA A 105 2.74 -19.78 -5.09
CA ALA A 105 2.15 -19.18 -3.90
C ALA A 105 2.84 -17.87 -3.49
N SER A 106 4.18 -17.81 -3.47
CA SER A 106 4.91 -16.57 -3.16
C SER A 106 4.74 -15.49 -4.22
N THR A 107 4.66 -15.87 -5.49
CA THR A 107 4.43 -14.92 -6.59
C THR A 107 3.03 -14.33 -6.53
N VAL A 108 2.01 -15.18 -6.32
CA VAL A 108 0.62 -14.74 -6.15
C VAL A 108 0.49 -13.88 -4.90
N GLN A 109 1.13 -14.25 -3.79
CA GLN A 109 1.16 -13.45 -2.57
C GLN A 109 1.73 -12.05 -2.82
N ALA A 110 2.86 -11.95 -3.52
CA ALA A 110 3.48 -10.66 -3.84
C ALA A 110 2.56 -9.80 -4.73
N ALA A 111 1.98 -10.37 -5.78
CA ALA A 111 1.04 -9.67 -6.64
C ALA A 111 -0.19 -9.18 -5.88
N VAL A 112 -0.84 -10.05 -5.09
CA VAL A 112 -2.04 -9.69 -4.32
C VAL A 112 -1.71 -8.60 -3.29
N PHE A 113 -0.60 -8.74 -2.56
CA PHE A 113 -0.19 -7.75 -1.58
C PHE A 113 0.05 -6.38 -2.22
N VAL A 114 0.82 -6.32 -3.31
CA VAL A 114 1.11 -5.08 -4.03
C VAL A 114 -0.14 -4.49 -4.68
N PHE A 115 -1.02 -5.32 -5.25
CA PHE A 115 -2.30 -4.88 -5.80
C PHE A 115 -3.15 -4.19 -4.73
N ILE A 116 -3.34 -4.81 -3.56
CA ILE A 116 -4.12 -4.23 -2.47
C ILE A 116 -3.51 -2.90 -2.00
N CYS A 117 -2.18 -2.84 -1.86
CA CYS A 117 -1.50 -1.62 -1.46
C CYS A 117 -1.68 -0.49 -2.49
N ALA A 118 -1.43 -0.77 -3.78
CA ALA A 118 -1.60 0.20 -4.85
C ALA A 118 -3.06 0.64 -5.03
N ALA A 119 -4.02 -0.31 -5.01
CA ALA A 119 -5.44 -0.02 -5.16
C ALA A 119 -6.01 0.74 -3.95
N SER A 120 -5.41 0.59 -2.76
CA SER A 120 -5.82 1.37 -1.58
C SER A 120 -5.60 2.88 -1.75
N HIS A 121 -4.63 3.27 -2.59
CA HIS A 121 -4.32 4.67 -2.85
C HIS A 121 -5.48 5.44 -3.46
N PRO A 122 -5.97 5.11 -4.68
CA PRO A 122 -7.08 5.84 -5.27
C PRO A 122 -8.38 5.70 -4.47
N LEU A 123 -8.56 4.59 -3.72
CA LEU A 123 -9.72 4.43 -2.84
C LEU A 123 -9.69 5.41 -1.66
N LEU A 124 -8.55 5.60 -1.01
CA LEU A 124 -8.39 6.62 0.03
C LEU A 124 -8.54 8.03 -0.55
N ASP A 125 -8.04 8.28 -1.76
CA ASP A 125 -8.23 9.54 -2.47
C ASP A 125 -9.69 9.85 -2.78
N ALA A 126 -10.48 8.84 -3.17
CA ALA A 126 -11.91 8.97 -3.40
C ALA A 126 -12.68 9.38 -2.12
N MET A 127 -12.15 9.05 -0.94
CA MET A 127 -12.70 9.41 0.36
C MET A 127 -12.25 10.80 0.87
N THR A 128 -11.51 11.56 0.06
CA THR A 128 -11.09 12.91 0.44
C THR A 128 -12.18 13.96 0.18
N SER A 129 -12.23 14.97 1.05
CA SER A 129 -13.23 16.05 0.99
C SER A 129 -12.93 17.12 -0.07
N GLY A 130 -11.95 16.94 -0.96
CA GLY A 130 -11.55 17.95 -1.95
C GLY A 130 -10.62 17.43 -3.05
N GLY A 131 -10.36 18.29 -4.04
CA GLY A 131 -9.68 17.95 -5.30
C GLY A 131 -10.66 17.45 -6.37
N LEU A 132 -10.15 16.77 -7.40
CA LEU A 132 -10.99 15.99 -8.33
C LEU A 132 -11.16 14.55 -7.84
N GLY A 133 -12.15 13.83 -8.38
CA GLY A 133 -12.26 12.39 -8.17
C GLY A 133 -11.10 11.62 -8.82
N VAL A 134 -11.07 10.31 -8.57
CA VAL A 134 -10.06 9.39 -9.11
C VAL A 134 -10.54 8.67 -10.36
N ALA A 135 -9.68 8.55 -11.37
CA ALA A 135 -10.01 7.87 -12.63
C ALA A 135 -9.83 6.34 -12.52
N LEU A 136 -10.63 5.68 -11.66
CA LEU A 136 -10.50 4.25 -11.34
C LEU A 136 -10.55 3.33 -12.57
N ALA A 137 -11.40 3.69 -13.54
CA ALA A 137 -11.69 2.90 -14.73
C ALA A 137 -10.89 3.34 -15.97
N TRP A 138 -9.90 4.22 -15.82
CA TRP A 138 -9.00 4.57 -16.91
C TRP A 138 -8.26 3.32 -17.41
N PRO A 139 -8.05 3.12 -18.73
CA PRO A 139 -8.35 4.03 -19.86
C PRO A 139 -9.74 3.84 -20.48
N TRP A 140 -10.58 2.95 -19.95
CA TRP A 140 -11.92 2.69 -20.50
C TRP A 140 -12.91 3.82 -20.21
N SER A 141 -12.67 4.58 -19.15
CA SER A 141 -13.46 5.76 -18.81
C SER A 141 -12.61 6.81 -18.14
N GLU A 142 -12.79 8.06 -18.56
CA GLU A 142 -12.22 9.26 -17.95
C GLU A 142 -13.05 9.76 -16.74
N GLN A 143 -14.12 9.03 -16.37
CA GLN A 143 -14.96 9.39 -15.24
C GLN A 143 -14.15 9.35 -13.94
N ARG A 144 -14.23 10.45 -13.20
CA ARG A 144 -13.56 10.63 -11.91
C ARG A 144 -14.53 10.38 -10.77
N PHE A 145 -14.24 9.38 -9.95
CA PHE A 145 -15.11 8.91 -8.89
C PHE A 145 -14.73 9.54 -7.54
N PHE A 146 -15.77 9.86 -6.77
CA PHE A 146 -15.67 10.11 -5.33
C PHE A 146 -16.42 9.02 -4.59
N ALA A 147 -15.96 8.70 -3.38
CA ALA A 147 -16.77 7.93 -2.46
C ALA A 147 -18.00 8.76 -2.03
N PRO A 148 -19.15 8.11 -1.75
CA PRO A 148 -20.34 8.81 -1.28
C PRO A 148 -20.12 9.48 0.09
N TRP A 149 -19.20 8.93 0.89
CA TRP A 149 -18.78 9.48 2.17
C TRP A 149 -17.29 9.87 2.12
N ARG A 150 -17.00 11.14 2.45
CA ARG A 150 -15.67 11.75 2.28
C ARG A 150 -15.13 12.36 3.57
N PRO A 151 -14.84 11.54 4.60
CA PRO A 151 -14.45 12.03 5.91
C PRO A 151 -13.00 12.54 5.97
N ILE A 152 -12.16 12.14 5.01
CA ILE A 152 -10.72 12.47 5.04
C ILE A 152 -10.54 13.88 4.51
N ARG A 153 -9.99 14.77 5.34
CA ARG A 153 -9.63 16.11 4.90
C ARG A 153 -8.54 16.04 3.83
N VAL A 154 -8.74 16.75 2.72
CA VAL A 154 -7.72 16.84 1.65
C VAL A 154 -6.45 17.50 2.18
N SER A 155 -5.28 16.92 1.86
CA SER A 155 -4.00 17.53 2.21
C SER A 155 -3.74 18.78 1.36
N PRO A 156 -3.28 19.89 1.96
CA PRO A 156 -2.79 21.00 1.16
C PRO A 156 -1.47 20.66 0.47
N PHE A 157 -1.14 21.39 -0.59
CA PHE A 157 0.17 21.28 -1.26
C PHE A 157 1.31 21.77 -0.35
N ALA A 158 2.53 21.31 -0.64
CA ALA A 158 3.72 21.39 0.22
C ALA A 158 3.90 22.66 1.07
N PRO A 159 3.78 23.90 0.54
CA PRO A 159 3.99 25.09 1.36
C PRO A 159 2.97 25.29 2.48
N GLN A 160 1.76 24.71 2.39
CA GLN A 160 0.74 24.82 3.43
C GLN A 160 0.62 23.54 4.28
N PHE A 161 1.45 22.53 4.04
CA PHE A 161 1.48 21.31 4.84
C PHE A 161 1.98 21.56 6.27
N PHE A 162 2.96 22.42 6.46
CA PHE A 162 3.45 22.83 7.80
C PHE A 162 2.64 24.00 8.37
N SER A 163 1.32 23.91 8.29
CA SER A 163 0.40 24.94 8.82
C SER A 163 -0.69 24.32 9.70
N ALA A 164 -1.49 25.15 10.36
CA ALA A 164 -2.67 24.69 11.10
C ALA A 164 -3.62 23.83 10.23
N ARG A 165 -3.67 24.09 8.92
CA ARG A 165 -4.45 23.26 7.97
C ARG A 165 -3.84 21.87 7.83
N GLY A 166 -2.53 21.75 7.71
CA GLY A 166 -1.85 20.46 7.62
C GLY A 166 -1.93 19.65 8.92
N ILE A 167 -1.84 20.29 10.09
CA ILE A 167 -2.11 19.61 11.38
C ILE A 167 -3.53 19.04 11.40
N ALA A 168 -4.52 19.84 10.97
CA ALA A 168 -5.90 19.38 10.92
C ALA A 168 -6.10 18.23 9.90
N THR A 169 -5.34 18.21 8.80
CA THR A 169 -5.28 17.07 7.87
C THR A 169 -4.71 15.84 8.56
N LEU A 170 -3.56 15.94 9.23
CA LEU A 170 -2.96 14.80 9.95
C LEU A 170 -3.89 14.25 11.04
N LEU A 171 -4.59 15.11 11.78
CA LEU A 171 -5.59 14.67 12.78
C LEU A 171 -6.79 13.98 12.12
N SER A 172 -7.23 14.47 10.96
CA SER A 172 -8.28 13.82 10.18
C SER A 172 -7.85 12.43 9.71
N GLU A 173 -6.63 12.30 9.19
CA GLU A 173 -6.08 11.03 8.74
C GLU A 173 -5.86 10.06 9.90
N LEU A 174 -5.39 10.57 11.04
CA LEU A 174 -5.28 9.78 12.27
C LEU A 174 -6.63 9.19 12.66
N ARG A 175 -7.69 10.02 12.68
CA ARG A 175 -9.04 9.62 13.06
C ARG A 175 -9.68 8.62 12.10
N TRP A 176 -9.55 8.85 10.79
CA TRP A 176 -10.35 8.13 9.79
C TRP A 176 -9.60 7.02 9.05
N VAL A 177 -8.27 6.96 9.17
CA VAL A 177 -7.45 5.93 8.51
C VAL A 177 -6.64 5.16 9.55
N TRP A 178 -5.76 5.82 10.29
CA TRP A 178 -4.82 5.15 11.17
C TRP A 178 -5.48 4.46 12.36
N LEU A 179 -6.36 5.16 13.11
CA LEU A 179 -7.03 4.57 14.27
C LEU A 179 -7.93 3.38 13.89
N PRO A 180 -8.78 3.45 12.84
CA PRO A 180 -9.55 2.29 12.40
C PRO A 180 -8.69 1.11 11.98
N LEU A 181 -7.60 1.33 11.23
CA LEU A 181 -6.69 0.27 10.81
C LEU A 181 -5.95 -0.35 12.01
N ALA A 182 -5.45 0.48 12.93
CA ALA A 182 -4.79 0.01 14.15
C ALA A 182 -5.75 -0.81 15.02
N GLY A 183 -6.99 -0.33 15.19
CA GLY A 183 -8.04 -1.06 15.90
C GLY A 183 -8.36 -2.41 15.24
N ALA A 184 -8.47 -2.44 13.92
CA ALA A 184 -8.70 -3.69 13.17
C ALA A 184 -7.54 -4.69 13.33
N VAL A 185 -6.29 -4.22 13.28
CA VAL A 185 -5.10 -5.06 13.51
C VAL A 185 -5.11 -5.64 14.92
N VAL A 186 -5.38 -4.82 15.94
CA VAL A 186 -5.45 -5.28 17.34
C VAL A 186 -6.56 -6.30 17.50
N ALA A 187 -7.78 -6.01 17.02
CA ALA A 187 -8.91 -6.92 17.07
C ALA A 187 -8.59 -8.26 16.38
N TRP A 188 -7.97 -8.21 15.20
CA TRP A 188 -7.53 -9.40 14.48
C TRP A 188 -6.55 -10.25 15.27
N LYS A 189 -5.56 -9.62 15.95
CA LYS A 189 -4.59 -10.36 16.78
C LYS A 189 -5.22 -10.96 18.04
N LEU A 190 -6.26 -10.34 18.59
CA LEU A 190 -6.95 -10.84 19.78
C LEU A 190 -7.82 -12.08 19.49
N ILE A 191 -8.31 -12.25 18.27
CA ILE A 191 -9.15 -13.42 17.89
C ILE A 191 -8.34 -14.59 17.32
N GLN A 192 -7.03 -14.39 17.09
CA GLN A 192 -6.16 -15.46 16.61
C GLN A 192 -5.94 -16.48 17.74
N PRO A 193 -6.09 -17.80 17.46
CA PRO A 193 -5.80 -18.84 18.43
C PRO A 193 -4.36 -18.70 18.96
N ALA A 194 -4.16 -18.94 20.26
CA ALA A 194 -2.82 -19.03 20.81
C ALA A 194 -2.00 -20.09 20.02
N PRO A 195 -0.71 -19.85 19.75
CA PRO A 195 0.14 -20.85 19.13
C PRO A 195 0.02 -22.16 19.90
N ALA A 196 -0.26 -23.26 19.19
CA ALA A 196 -0.33 -24.57 19.83
C ALA A 196 0.97 -24.80 20.62
N ALA A 197 0.85 -25.10 21.91
CA ALA A 197 2.00 -25.44 22.73
C ALA A 197 2.76 -26.60 22.07
N PRO A 198 4.11 -26.60 22.11
CA PRO A 198 4.90 -27.73 21.62
C PRO A 198 4.36 -29.00 22.29
N ARG A 199 3.95 -30.00 21.50
CA ARG A 199 3.70 -31.32 22.06
C ARG A 199 5.05 -31.86 22.48
N ASP A 200 5.30 -31.90 23.78
CA ASP A 200 6.45 -32.60 24.34
C ASP A 200 6.35 -34.06 23.88
N LEU A 201 7.24 -34.45 22.96
CA LEU A 201 7.42 -35.83 22.55
C LEU A 201 8.25 -36.50 23.64
N SER A 202 7.57 -37.08 24.63
CA SER A 202 8.13 -38.03 25.60
C SER A 202 8.36 -39.39 24.96
#